data_AF-A0A7Y8MMH2-F1
#
_entry.id   AF-A0A7Y8MMH2-F1
#
_cell.length_a   1.000
_cell.length_b   1.000
_cell.length_c   1.000
_cell.angle_alpha   90.00
_cell.angle_beta   90.00
_cell.angle_gamma   90.00
#
_symmetry.space_group_name_H-M   'P 1'
#
loop_
_entity.id
_entity.type
_entity.pdbx_description
1 polymer ?
#
loop_
_entity_poly.entity_id
_entity_poly.type
_entity_poly.pdbx_seq_one_letter_code
_entity_poly.pdbx_strand_id
1 'polypeptide(L)'
;MAKVHITELVLRDGHQSLIATRMRTDDMLPICGKLDNAGFWSLEAWGGATFDACVRFLKEDPWERLRKLRKALPNSRIQMLLRGQNLLGYRHYPDDVVRAFVQKSADNGVDVFRVFDAMNDVRNMRVSIEAVKAAGKHAEGAISYTTSPVHDIPYFVAMAKELEAMGCDTLAIKDMAGLLTPYSTVELVKALKAAISIPIHTHSHATSGLASMVHMKGVEAGATMIDTCLSAFSESASHPTTESLVAAFQGSKYDTGLDLGLLQEIAAYFREVRKKYWQFEMDSHQVDTRILTSQIPGGMISNLSNQLKEQGALNRMDDVFAEIPRVREDLGFPPLVTPTSQIVGTQAVLNVLTGERYKSVTNEVKNYLLGRYGAAPGTVNEEVKKHAVGNQDVISCRPADLLSDELDKLRTEVEDLAKSDEDVLTYAMFPDLGRTFLQERAAGSLAPEPLLPIEAKNAPAGGAQFAPNEFKVTLHGETYHIRITGTGQSAEAERPFYVHVDGVPEEVLIETLNEIEVGPASGATRKSSKKAQAATAKDRPKPSRPGHVTTAMPGTIVDVLVKTGQKVNAGDGVLVIEAMKMENEIQAPVSGTVVAIHVAKGEAVTPDQVLIEIQPE
;
A
#
# COMPACT_ATOMS: atom_id res chain seq x y z
N MET A 1 26.57 -24.51 -7.31
CA MET A 1 25.94 -24.06 -6.05
C MET A 1 24.47 -23.77 -6.35
N ALA A 2 23.56 -24.04 -5.44
CA ALA A 2 22.12 -23.77 -5.63
C ALA A 2 21.83 -22.30 -5.31
N LYS A 3 22.27 -21.39 -6.19
CA LYS A 3 22.06 -19.94 -6.06
C LYS A 3 20.56 -19.64 -5.99
N VAL A 4 20.14 -18.80 -5.04
CA VAL A 4 18.77 -18.28 -4.97
C VAL A 4 18.66 -17.00 -5.77
N HIS A 5 17.57 -16.87 -6.50
CA HIS A 5 17.23 -15.71 -7.29
C HIS A 5 16.16 -14.89 -6.57
N ILE A 6 16.29 -13.56 -6.62
CA ILE A 6 15.33 -12.63 -6.02
C ILE A 6 14.60 -11.87 -7.12
N THR A 7 13.28 -11.79 -7.01
CA THR A 7 12.45 -10.82 -7.72
C THR A 7 12.06 -9.71 -6.77
N GLU A 8 12.24 -8.46 -7.22
CA GLU A 8 11.96 -7.27 -6.41
C GLU A 8 10.62 -6.66 -6.80
N LEU A 9 9.79 -6.34 -5.78
CA LEU A 9 8.38 -5.99 -5.94
C LEU A 9 8.06 -4.50 -5.69
N VAL A 10 9.05 -3.66 -5.37
CA VAL A 10 8.82 -2.24 -5.00
C VAL A 10 8.03 -1.43 -6.05
N LEU A 11 8.14 -1.78 -7.35
CA LEU A 11 7.49 -1.05 -8.44
C LEU A 11 6.03 -1.50 -8.70
N ARG A 12 5.56 -2.59 -8.07
CA ARG A 12 4.20 -3.12 -8.22
C ARG A 12 3.60 -3.48 -6.87
N ASP A 13 3.92 -4.65 -6.31
CA ASP A 13 3.20 -5.15 -5.13
C ASP A 13 3.51 -4.36 -3.86
N GLY A 14 4.73 -3.85 -3.70
CA GLY A 14 5.13 -3.11 -2.50
C GLY A 14 4.24 -1.90 -2.24
N HIS A 15 4.05 -1.05 -3.27
CA HIS A 15 3.18 0.12 -3.14
C HIS A 15 1.69 -0.21 -3.30
N GLN A 16 1.34 -1.29 -4.01
CA GLN A 16 -0.03 -1.80 -4.04
C GLN A 16 -0.50 -2.22 -2.64
N SER A 17 0.37 -2.85 -1.85
CA SER A 17 0.08 -3.28 -0.49
C SER A 17 0.04 -2.14 0.54
N LEU A 18 0.95 -1.16 0.43
CA LEU A 18 1.17 -0.21 1.53
C LEU A 18 0.57 1.18 1.30
N ILE A 19 0.49 1.63 0.05
CA ILE A 19 0.04 3.00 -0.31
C ILE A 19 -1.00 3.00 -1.42
N ALA A 20 -1.89 2.00 -1.40
CA ALA A 20 -3.03 1.89 -2.32
C ALA A 20 -2.68 2.02 -3.80
N THR A 21 -1.52 1.50 -4.23
CA THR A 21 -1.08 1.53 -5.64
C THR A 21 -0.82 2.95 -6.19
N ARG A 22 -0.52 3.92 -5.32
CA ARG A 22 -0.44 5.35 -5.72
C ARG A 22 0.94 5.82 -6.18
N MET A 23 1.97 4.98 -6.14
CA MET A 23 3.30 5.39 -6.61
C MET A 23 3.25 5.77 -8.09
N ARG A 24 3.66 7.01 -8.41
CA ARG A 24 3.68 7.57 -9.77
C ARG A 24 4.92 7.15 -10.55
N THR A 25 4.83 7.10 -11.87
CA THR A 25 5.96 6.74 -12.75
C THR A 25 7.17 7.66 -12.53
N ASP A 26 6.95 8.95 -12.30
CA ASP A 26 8.03 9.94 -12.11
C ASP A 26 8.90 9.67 -10.87
N ASP A 27 8.35 9.00 -9.86
CA ASP A 27 9.09 8.59 -8.66
C ASP A 27 9.75 7.20 -8.82
N MET A 28 9.47 6.48 -9.91
CA MET A 28 10.11 5.19 -10.21
C MET A 28 11.36 5.38 -11.08
N LEU A 29 11.30 6.27 -12.06
CA LEU A 29 12.34 6.42 -13.09
C LEU A 29 13.73 6.83 -12.56
N PRO A 30 13.88 7.77 -11.60
CA PRO A 30 15.20 8.24 -11.19
C PRO A 30 16.11 7.16 -10.60
N ILE A 31 15.53 6.11 -10.02
CA ILE A 31 16.28 5.03 -9.37
C ILE A 31 16.43 3.78 -10.24
N CYS A 32 15.77 3.73 -11.41
CA CYS A 32 15.79 2.57 -12.30
C CYS A 32 17.21 2.14 -12.69
N GLY A 33 18.13 3.07 -12.95
CA GLY A 33 19.52 2.71 -13.28
C GLY A 33 20.24 1.94 -12.16
N LYS A 34 19.91 2.16 -10.88
CA LYS A 34 20.46 1.36 -9.77
C LYS A 34 19.75 0.02 -9.63
N LEU A 35 18.42 0.00 -9.77
CA LEU A 35 17.64 -1.25 -9.82
C LEU A 35 18.13 -2.18 -10.92
N ASP A 36 18.44 -1.65 -12.10
CA ASP A 36 18.88 -2.43 -13.26
C ASP A 36 20.26 -3.07 -13.06
N ASN A 37 21.09 -2.45 -12.23
CA ASN A 37 22.43 -2.94 -11.89
C ASN A 37 22.45 -3.85 -10.65
N ALA A 38 21.33 -4.00 -9.94
CA ALA A 38 21.30 -4.71 -8.67
C ALA A 38 21.47 -6.23 -8.81
N GLY A 39 21.14 -6.80 -9.98
CA GLY A 39 21.28 -8.24 -10.24
C GLY A 39 20.05 -9.09 -9.88
N PHE A 40 18.87 -8.46 -9.77
CA PHE A 40 17.60 -9.16 -9.60
C PHE A 40 17.31 -10.10 -10.77
N TRP A 41 16.58 -11.19 -10.51
CA TRP A 41 16.10 -12.09 -11.56
C TRP A 41 14.99 -11.44 -12.40
N SER A 42 14.10 -10.72 -11.74
CA SER A 42 13.13 -9.83 -12.38
C SER A 42 12.74 -8.67 -11.46
N LEU A 43 12.18 -7.62 -12.06
CA LEU A 43 11.51 -6.54 -11.37
C LEU A 43 10.02 -6.63 -11.68
N GLU A 44 9.19 -6.88 -10.67
CA GLU A 44 7.75 -6.85 -10.88
C GLU A 44 7.28 -5.39 -10.88
N ALA A 45 6.93 -4.91 -12.06
CA ALA A 45 6.72 -3.47 -12.31
C ALA A 45 5.40 -3.15 -13.03
N TRP A 46 4.59 -4.17 -13.33
CA TRP A 46 3.35 -3.98 -14.08
C TRP A 46 2.30 -5.06 -13.76
N GLY A 47 1.07 -4.86 -14.21
CA GLY A 47 -0.04 -5.76 -13.90
C GLY A 47 -0.63 -5.55 -12.50
N GLY A 48 -1.37 -6.55 -12.01
CA GLY A 48 -2.12 -6.40 -10.76
C GLY A 48 -3.09 -5.21 -10.80
N ALA A 49 -3.10 -4.39 -9.76
CA ALA A 49 -3.96 -3.19 -9.68
C ALA A 49 -3.36 -1.95 -10.37
N THR A 50 -2.10 -2.01 -10.83
CA THR A 50 -1.42 -0.82 -11.36
C THR A 50 -2.10 -0.27 -12.62
N PHE A 51 -2.65 -1.14 -13.47
CA PHE A 51 -3.30 -0.74 -14.71
C PHE A 51 -4.56 0.10 -14.45
N ASP A 52 -5.46 -0.35 -13.56
CA ASP A 52 -6.61 0.42 -13.09
C ASP A 52 -6.18 1.70 -12.37
N ALA A 53 -5.23 1.62 -11.42
CA ALA A 53 -4.83 2.77 -10.62
C ALA A 53 -4.20 3.89 -11.45
N CYS A 54 -3.40 3.55 -12.47
CA CYS A 54 -2.81 4.51 -13.42
C CYS A 54 -3.91 5.32 -14.13
N VAL A 55 -4.93 4.63 -14.66
CA VAL A 55 -6.01 5.26 -15.41
C VAL A 55 -6.96 6.02 -14.48
N ARG A 56 -7.36 5.41 -13.36
CA ARG A 56 -8.41 5.92 -12.47
C ARG A 56 -7.97 7.11 -11.63
N PHE A 57 -6.80 7.01 -11.00
CA PHE A 57 -6.37 7.95 -9.96
C PHE A 57 -5.19 8.79 -10.40
N LEU A 58 -4.18 8.16 -10.98
CA LEU A 58 -2.93 8.82 -11.36
C LEU A 58 -3.03 9.55 -12.70
N LYS A 59 -4.13 9.33 -13.45
CA LYS A 59 -4.38 9.91 -14.77
C LYS A 59 -3.16 9.81 -15.70
N GLU A 60 -2.49 8.66 -15.65
CA GLU A 60 -1.37 8.34 -16.52
C GLU A 60 -1.63 7.05 -17.30
N ASP A 61 -1.08 6.98 -18.51
CA ASP A 61 -1.24 5.81 -19.37
C ASP A 61 -0.36 4.65 -18.86
N PRO A 62 -0.93 3.51 -18.45
CA PRO A 62 -0.15 2.38 -17.95
C PRO A 62 0.79 1.79 -19.02
N TRP A 63 0.50 1.95 -20.31
CA TRP A 63 1.39 1.54 -21.40
C TRP A 63 2.60 2.46 -21.51
N GLU A 64 2.42 3.77 -21.31
CA GLU A 64 3.53 4.72 -21.24
C GLU A 64 4.44 4.43 -20.05
N ARG A 65 3.86 4.11 -18.88
CA ARG A 65 4.64 3.63 -17.72
C ARG A 65 5.52 2.45 -18.11
N LEU A 66 4.93 1.42 -18.73
CA LEU A 66 5.67 0.22 -19.16
C LEU A 66 6.80 0.58 -20.13
N ARG A 67 6.54 1.39 -21.16
CA ARG A 67 7.55 1.82 -22.15
C ARG A 67 8.70 2.60 -21.49
N LYS A 68 8.38 3.53 -20.59
CA LYS A 68 9.39 4.33 -19.86
C LYS A 68 10.24 3.45 -18.94
N LEU A 69 9.63 2.52 -18.20
CA LEU A 69 10.34 1.57 -17.34
C LEU A 69 11.21 0.62 -18.17
N ARG A 70 10.70 0.06 -19.27
CA ARG A 70 11.47 -0.80 -20.17
C ARG A 70 12.72 -0.10 -20.68
N LYS A 71 12.61 1.18 -21.05
CA LYS A 71 13.74 2.01 -21.48
C LYS A 71 14.74 2.27 -20.35
N ALA A 72 14.25 2.47 -19.12
CA ALA A 72 15.09 2.77 -17.95
C ALA A 72 15.70 1.53 -17.28
N LEU A 73 15.17 0.34 -17.58
CA LEU A 73 15.60 -0.96 -17.06
C LEU A 73 16.00 -1.90 -18.22
N PRO A 74 16.96 -1.57 -19.08
CA PRO A 74 17.25 -2.36 -20.29
C PRO A 74 17.76 -3.78 -20.02
N ASN A 75 18.39 -4.05 -18.86
CA ASN A 75 19.01 -5.35 -18.57
C ASN A 75 18.10 -6.28 -17.73
N SER A 76 17.24 -5.70 -16.90
CA SER A 76 16.35 -6.44 -16.00
C SER A 76 15.14 -6.99 -16.73
N ARG A 77 14.70 -8.17 -16.35
CA ARG A 77 13.43 -8.73 -16.84
C ARG A 77 12.28 -8.00 -16.16
N ILE A 78 11.35 -7.43 -16.93
CA ILE A 78 10.12 -6.88 -16.35
C ILE A 78 9.11 -8.00 -16.17
N GLN A 79 8.69 -8.22 -14.92
CA GLN A 79 7.63 -9.15 -14.57
C GLN A 79 6.29 -8.42 -14.40
N MET A 80 5.21 -9.06 -14.83
CA MET A 80 3.85 -8.64 -14.52
C MET A 80 3.02 -9.74 -13.87
N LEU A 81 2.00 -9.32 -13.12
CA LEU A 81 0.94 -10.20 -12.61
C LEU A 81 -0.30 -10.11 -13.51
N LEU A 82 -0.73 -11.24 -14.09
CA LEU A 82 -1.85 -11.36 -15.02
C LEU A 82 -2.91 -12.37 -14.52
N ARG A 83 -4.19 -12.00 -14.55
CA ARG A 83 -5.31 -12.80 -14.02
C ARG A 83 -5.93 -13.72 -15.07
N GLY A 84 -5.15 -14.58 -15.73
CA GLY A 84 -5.68 -15.51 -16.73
C GLY A 84 -6.61 -14.83 -17.75
N GLN A 85 -7.82 -15.36 -17.91
CA GLN A 85 -8.90 -14.80 -18.75
C GLN A 85 -9.42 -13.42 -18.32
N ASN A 86 -9.23 -13.03 -17.07
CA ASN A 86 -9.62 -11.70 -16.58
C ASN A 86 -8.60 -10.61 -16.87
N LEU A 87 -7.39 -10.98 -17.32
CA LEU A 87 -6.31 -10.03 -17.61
C LEU A 87 -6.02 -9.11 -16.43
N LEU A 88 -6.30 -7.80 -16.58
CA LEU A 88 -6.19 -6.79 -15.54
C LEU A 88 -7.54 -6.11 -15.25
N GLY A 89 -8.63 -6.68 -15.80
CA GLY A 89 -10.00 -6.22 -15.62
C GLY A 89 -10.77 -7.01 -14.55
N TYR A 90 -12.10 -6.92 -14.63
CA TYR A 90 -13.03 -7.47 -13.62
C TYR A 90 -13.95 -8.59 -14.15
N ARG A 91 -13.91 -8.90 -15.45
CA ARG A 91 -14.69 -9.98 -16.09
C ARG A 91 -13.78 -10.90 -16.91
N HIS A 92 -14.30 -12.03 -17.37
CA HIS A 92 -13.62 -12.81 -18.40
C HIS A 92 -13.71 -12.06 -19.73
N TYR A 93 -12.61 -12.10 -20.49
CA TYR A 93 -12.52 -11.57 -21.84
C TYR A 93 -12.53 -12.71 -22.85
N PRO A 94 -13.01 -12.52 -24.08
CA PRO A 94 -12.86 -13.52 -25.12
C PRO A 94 -11.38 -13.68 -25.49
N ASP A 95 -11.07 -14.80 -26.13
CA ASP A 95 -9.69 -15.22 -26.36
C ASP A 95 -8.89 -14.24 -27.24
N ASP A 96 -9.53 -13.56 -28.18
CA ASP A 96 -8.91 -12.58 -29.07
C ASP A 96 -8.34 -11.38 -28.30
N VAL A 97 -9.09 -10.86 -27.32
CA VAL A 97 -8.64 -9.78 -26.42
C VAL A 97 -7.49 -10.26 -25.54
N VAL A 98 -7.55 -11.49 -25.03
CA VAL A 98 -6.46 -12.06 -24.22
C VAL A 98 -5.16 -12.17 -25.02
N ARG A 99 -5.22 -12.71 -26.24
CA ARG A 99 -4.06 -12.82 -27.13
C ARG A 99 -3.50 -11.45 -27.48
N ALA A 100 -4.35 -10.49 -27.84
CA ALA A 100 -3.94 -9.13 -28.17
C ALA A 100 -3.30 -8.42 -26.98
N PHE A 101 -3.87 -8.57 -25.78
CA PHE A 101 -3.34 -7.96 -24.56
C PHE A 101 -1.94 -8.49 -24.24
N VAL A 102 -1.76 -9.82 -24.25
CA VAL A 102 -0.46 -10.44 -23.99
C VAL A 102 0.56 -10.04 -25.03
N GLN A 103 0.19 -10.03 -26.32
CA GLN A 103 1.08 -9.61 -27.40
C GLN A 103 1.56 -8.17 -27.19
N LYS A 104 0.64 -7.22 -26.95
CA LYS A 104 1.03 -5.81 -26.71
C LYS A 104 1.83 -5.62 -25.45
N SER A 105 1.56 -6.40 -24.41
CA SER A 105 2.37 -6.38 -23.17
C SER A 105 3.81 -6.84 -23.45
N ALA A 106 3.97 -7.91 -24.24
CA ALA A 106 5.27 -8.43 -24.64
C ALA A 106 6.04 -7.44 -25.54
N ASP A 107 5.35 -6.84 -26.53
CA ASP A 107 5.91 -5.86 -27.46
C ASP A 107 6.42 -4.60 -26.73
N ASN A 108 5.69 -4.16 -25.70
CA ASN A 108 6.03 -2.96 -24.95
C ASN A 108 7.03 -3.19 -23.80
N GLY A 109 7.39 -4.45 -23.51
CA GLY A 109 8.57 -4.74 -22.69
C GLY A 109 8.42 -5.73 -21.53
N VAL A 110 7.26 -6.36 -21.35
CA VAL A 110 7.10 -7.44 -20.36
C VAL A 110 7.85 -8.69 -20.82
N ASP A 111 8.62 -9.29 -19.92
CA ASP A 111 9.40 -10.50 -20.17
C ASP A 111 8.87 -11.73 -19.44
N VAL A 112 8.32 -11.53 -18.24
CA VAL A 112 7.79 -12.59 -17.37
C VAL A 112 6.33 -12.31 -17.08
N PHE A 113 5.46 -13.27 -17.40
CA PHE A 113 4.04 -13.21 -17.12
C PHE A 113 3.70 -14.21 -16.04
N ARG A 114 3.46 -13.72 -14.83
CA ARG A 114 2.89 -14.53 -13.75
C ARG A 114 1.38 -14.63 -13.96
N VAL A 115 0.92 -15.79 -14.45
CA VAL A 115 -0.47 -16.06 -14.78
C VAL A 115 -1.12 -16.84 -13.65
N PHE A 116 -2.15 -16.25 -13.03
CA PHE A 116 -2.95 -16.91 -11.99
C PHE A 116 -4.45 -16.80 -12.30
N ASP A 117 -5.22 -17.68 -11.69
CA ASP A 117 -6.68 -17.61 -11.64
C ASP A 117 -7.12 -17.59 -10.16
N ALA A 118 -8.11 -16.75 -9.83
CA ALA A 118 -8.55 -16.56 -8.44
C ALA A 118 -9.20 -17.83 -7.85
N MET A 119 -9.77 -18.67 -8.71
CA MET A 119 -10.42 -19.93 -8.37
C MET A 119 -9.50 -21.14 -8.45
N ASN A 120 -8.24 -20.94 -8.88
CA ASN A 120 -7.34 -22.02 -9.29
C ASN A 120 -7.90 -22.89 -10.43
N ASP A 121 -8.83 -22.36 -11.24
CA ASP A 121 -9.35 -23.05 -12.41
C ASP A 121 -8.37 -22.88 -13.58
N VAL A 122 -7.53 -23.89 -13.81
CA VAL A 122 -6.47 -23.82 -14.83
C VAL A 122 -6.98 -23.61 -16.25
N ARG A 123 -8.26 -23.93 -16.52
CA ARG A 123 -8.88 -23.68 -17.82
C ARG A 123 -8.86 -22.19 -18.16
N ASN A 124 -8.97 -21.33 -17.16
CA ASN A 124 -8.90 -19.87 -17.33
C ASN A 124 -7.48 -19.34 -17.54
N MET A 125 -6.44 -20.15 -17.30
CA MET A 125 -5.05 -19.74 -17.51
C MET A 125 -4.51 -20.13 -18.88
N ARG A 126 -5.11 -21.17 -19.51
CA ARG A 126 -4.64 -21.80 -20.75
C ARG A 126 -4.31 -20.80 -21.87
N VAL A 127 -5.27 -19.97 -22.29
CA VAL A 127 -5.08 -19.06 -23.44
C VAL A 127 -4.04 -17.99 -23.15
N SER A 128 -3.96 -17.51 -21.90
CA SER A 128 -2.95 -16.53 -21.50
C SER A 128 -1.56 -17.16 -21.55
N ILE A 129 -1.39 -18.39 -21.05
CA ILE A 129 -0.13 -19.14 -21.13
C ILE A 129 0.25 -19.39 -22.59
N GLU A 130 -0.66 -19.90 -23.41
CA GLU A 130 -0.45 -20.13 -24.85
C GLU A 130 0.00 -18.84 -25.55
N ALA A 131 -0.65 -17.70 -25.27
CA ALA A 131 -0.30 -16.41 -25.85
C ALA A 131 1.09 -15.93 -25.42
N VAL A 132 1.47 -16.14 -24.15
CA VAL A 132 2.80 -15.80 -23.63
C VAL A 132 3.88 -16.62 -24.34
N LYS A 133 3.64 -17.93 -24.50
CA LYS A 133 4.56 -18.82 -25.23
C LYS A 133 4.65 -18.44 -26.71
N ALA A 134 3.53 -18.09 -27.34
CA ALA A 134 3.50 -17.63 -28.73
C ALA A 134 4.28 -16.31 -28.92
N ALA A 135 4.25 -15.41 -27.94
CA ALA A 135 5.04 -14.17 -27.93
C ALA A 135 6.53 -14.39 -27.60
N GLY A 136 6.97 -15.63 -27.35
CA GLY A 136 8.36 -15.94 -27.01
C GLY A 136 8.80 -15.42 -25.64
N LYS A 137 7.86 -15.23 -24.71
CA LYS A 137 8.09 -14.72 -23.36
C LYS A 137 8.00 -15.83 -22.31
N HIS A 138 8.35 -15.50 -21.07
CA HIS A 138 8.41 -16.45 -19.96
C HIS A 138 7.04 -16.57 -19.29
N ALA A 139 6.46 -17.78 -19.33
CA ALA A 139 5.19 -18.07 -18.66
C ALA A 139 5.45 -18.65 -17.26
N GLU A 140 5.04 -17.91 -16.23
CA GLU A 140 5.07 -18.39 -14.85
C GLU A 140 3.64 -18.73 -14.40
N GLY A 141 3.31 -20.03 -14.36
CA GLY A 141 2.01 -20.51 -13.90
C GLY A 141 1.92 -20.42 -12.38
N ALA A 142 0.85 -19.83 -11.84
CA ALA A 142 0.77 -19.52 -10.41
C ALA A 142 -0.37 -20.25 -9.70
N ILE A 143 -0.01 -20.88 -8.58
CA ILE A 143 -0.92 -21.47 -7.60
C ILE A 143 -1.34 -20.40 -6.60
N SER A 144 -2.63 -20.05 -6.54
CA SER A 144 -3.17 -19.20 -5.47
C SER A 144 -3.36 -20.03 -4.21
N TYR A 145 -2.39 -19.96 -3.28
CA TYR A 145 -2.37 -20.81 -2.09
C TYR A 145 -3.47 -20.43 -1.10
N THR A 146 -4.14 -21.44 -0.53
CA THR A 146 -5.09 -21.26 0.56
C THR A 146 -5.20 -22.54 1.40
N THR A 147 -5.91 -22.48 2.52
CA THR A 147 -6.18 -23.64 3.38
C THR A 147 -7.68 -23.82 3.57
N SER A 148 -8.15 -25.07 3.46
CA SER A 148 -9.54 -25.49 3.69
C SER A 148 -9.60 -27.03 3.69
N PRO A 149 -10.75 -27.65 3.98
CA PRO A 149 -10.92 -29.11 3.86
C PRO A 149 -10.65 -29.69 2.46
N VAL A 150 -10.69 -28.87 1.40
CA VAL A 150 -10.47 -29.29 0.01
C VAL A 150 -9.00 -29.17 -0.42
N HIS A 151 -8.25 -28.29 0.23
CA HIS A 151 -6.93 -27.87 -0.24
C HIS A 151 -5.85 -28.60 0.55
N ASP A 152 -5.23 -29.60 -0.09
CA ASP A 152 -4.11 -30.37 0.43
C ASP A 152 -2.92 -30.39 -0.55
N ILE A 153 -1.82 -31.05 -0.18
CA ILE A 153 -0.63 -31.13 -1.04
C ILE A 153 -0.95 -31.83 -2.39
N PRO A 154 -1.63 -32.99 -2.43
CA PRO A 154 -2.05 -33.60 -3.68
C PRO A 154 -2.82 -32.67 -4.62
N TYR A 155 -3.75 -31.86 -4.11
CA TYR A 155 -4.49 -30.86 -4.89
C TYR A 155 -3.53 -29.90 -5.61
N PHE A 156 -2.58 -29.29 -4.88
CA PHE A 156 -1.62 -28.36 -5.46
C PHE A 156 -0.64 -29.04 -6.42
N VAL A 157 -0.24 -30.28 -6.14
CA VAL A 157 0.64 -31.07 -7.02
C VAL A 157 -0.05 -31.42 -8.35
N ALA A 158 -1.33 -31.78 -8.32
CA ALA A 158 -2.10 -32.04 -9.54
C ALA A 158 -2.14 -30.79 -10.42
N MET A 159 -2.45 -29.64 -9.83
CA MET A 159 -2.48 -28.37 -10.55
C MET A 159 -1.11 -27.97 -11.13
N ALA A 160 -0.03 -28.20 -10.38
CA ALA A 160 1.32 -27.93 -10.86
C ALA A 160 1.68 -28.75 -12.12
N LYS A 161 1.27 -30.02 -12.17
CA LYS A 161 1.49 -30.88 -13.34
C LYS A 161 0.70 -30.39 -14.55
N GLU A 162 -0.53 -29.92 -14.34
CA GLU A 162 -1.33 -29.34 -15.42
C GLU A 162 -0.69 -28.06 -15.97
N LEU A 163 -0.21 -27.17 -15.11
CA LEU A 163 0.50 -25.95 -15.50
C LEU A 163 1.82 -26.24 -16.25
N GLU A 164 2.60 -27.23 -15.80
CA GLU A 164 3.80 -27.69 -16.52
C GLU A 164 3.43 -28.26 -17.90
N ALA A 165 2.37 -29.07 -17.99
CA ALA A 165 1.89 -29.63 -19.25
C ALA A 165 1.39 -28.56 -20.24
N MET A 166 0.93 -27.40 -19.74
CA MET A 166 0.60 -26.23 -20.57
C MET A 166 1.83 -25.46 -21.09
N GLY A 167 3.04 -25.86 -20.68
CA GLY A 167 4.30 -25.27 -21.15
C GLY A 167 4.80 -24.09 -20.32
N CYS A 168 4.36 -23.97 -19.06
CA CYS A 168 4.94 -22.98 -18.13
C CYS A 168 6.45 -23.21 -17.96
N ASP A 169 7.21 -22.12 -17.87
CA ASP A 169 8.66 -22.12 -17.69
C ASP A 169 9.05 -22.18 -16.20
N THR A 170 8.21 -21.62 -15.32
CA THR A 170 8.33 -21.67 -13.86
C THR A 170 6.96 -21.85 -13.21
N LEU A 171 6.95 -22.40 -11.99
CA LEU A 171 5.76 -22.48 -11.15
C LEU A 171 5.88 -21.49 -9.99
N ALA A 172 4.91 -20.59 -9.84
CA ALA A 172 4.79 -19.73 -8.66
C ALA A 172 3.83 -20.32 -7.62
N ILE A 173 4.24 -20.30 -6.35
CA ILE A 173 3.35 -20.48 -5.20
C ILE A 173 3.01 -19.09 -4.70
N LYS A 174 1.79 -18.62 -5.00
CA LYS A 174 1.29 -17.30 -4.64
C LYS A 174 0.45 -17.38 -3.37
N ASP A 175 1.07 -17.09 -2.25
CA ASP A 175 0.43 -16.94 -0.94
C ASP A 175 0.09 -15.47 -0.68
N MET A 176 -0.99 -15.02 -1.32
CA MET A 176 -1.45 -13.62 -1.28
C MET A 176 -1.84 -13.14 0.13
N ALA A 177 -2.19 -14.05 1.03
CA ALA A 177 -2.68 -13.74 2.37
C ALA A 177 -1.63 -13.99 3.46
N GLY A 178 -0.48 -14.62 3.14
CA GLY A 178 0.52 -14.96 4.15
C GLY A 178 0.08 -16.12 5.06
N LEU A 179 -0.59 -17.12 4.48
CA LEU A 179 -1.15 -18.30 5.15
C LEU A 179 -0.18 -19.48 5.22
N LEU A 180 0.86 -19.50 4.39
CA LEU A 180 1.86 -20.56 4.43
C LEU A 180 2.55 -20.56 5.80
N THR A 181 2.66 -21.76 6.37
CA THR A 181 3.53 -21.97 7.53
C THR A 181 4.89 -22.45 7.04
N PRO A 182 5.97 -22.23 7.81
CA PRO A 182 7.31 -22.67 7.40
C PRO A 182 7.39 -24.18 7.15
N TYR A 183 6.70 -24.99 7.96
CA TYR A 183 6.71 -26.46 7.82
C TYR A 183 5.83 -26.95 6.68
N SER A 184 4.62 -26.39 6.51
CA SER A 184 3.78 -26.74 5.35
C SER A 184 4.45 -26.35 4.03
N THR A 185 5.26 -25.29 4.03
CA THR A 185 6.08 -24.89 2.88
C THR A 185 7.12 -25.96 2.52
N VAL A 186 7.79 -26.55 3.51
CA VAL A 186 8.76 -27.64 3.25
C VAL A 186 8.08 -28.82 2.58
N GLU A 187 6.92 -29.24 3.11
CA GLU A 187 6.17 -30.38 2.58
C GLU A 187 5.69 -30.11 1.14
N LEU A 188 5.08 -28.95 0.92
CA LEU A 188 4.57 -28.53 -0.39
C LEU A 188 5.70 -28.43 -1.42
N VAL A 189 6.78 -27.70 -1.12
CA VAL A 189 7.89 -27.49 -2.07
C VAL A 189 8.60 -28.81 -2.40
N LYS A 190 8.79 -29.71 -1.43
CA LYS A 190 9.36 -31.04 -1.70
C LYS A 190 8.46 -31.88 -2.60
N ALA A 191 7.15 -31.87 -2.34
CA ALA A 191 6.19 -32.61 -3.16
C ALA A 191 6.13 -32.08 -4.60
N LEU A 192 6.11 -30.75 -4.76
CA LEU A 192 6.16 -30.09 -6.06
C LEU A 192 7.47 -30.42 -6.80
N LYS A 193 8.62 -30.28 -6.16
CA LYS A 193 9.92 -30.58 -6.75
C LYS A 193 10.06 -32.05 -7.19
N ALA A 194 9.37 -32.97 -6.51
CA ALA A 194 9.33 -34.38 -6.93
C ALA A 194 8.38 -34.63 -8.10
N ALA A 195 7.41 -33.75 -8.32
CA ALA A 195 6.32 -33.93 -9.27
C ALA A 195 6.49 -33.20 -10.60
N ILE A 196 7.22 -32.09 -10.61
CA ILE A 196 7.47 -31.24 -11.78
C ILE A 196 8.97 -30.97 -11.95
N SER A 197 9.38 -30.63 -13.17
CA SER A 197 10.78 -30.36 -13.54
C SER A 197 11.12 -28.88 -13.62
N ILE A 198 10.12 -28.01 -13.74
CA ILE A 198 10.31 -26.56 -13.84
C ILE A 198 10.63 -25.92 -12.47
N PRO A 199 11.38 -24.80 -12.44
CA PRO A 199 11.78 -24.17 -11.19
C PRO A 199 10.60 -23.57 -10.41
N ILE A 200 10.72 -23.56 -9.08
CA ILE A 200 9.68 -23.07 -8.16
C ILE A 200 10.04 -21.67 -7.65
N HIS A 201 9.06 -20.77 -7.73
CA HIS A 201 9.10 -19.39 -7.26
C HIS A 201 8.13 -19.22 -6.09
N THR A 202 8.59 -18.76 -4.94
CA THR A 202 7.71 -18.51 -3.78
C THR A 202 7.40 -17.03 -3.62
N HIS A 203 6.13 -16.72 -3.40
CA HIS A 203 5.59 -15.38 -3.18
C HIS A 203 4.68 -15.42 -1.94
N SER A 204 5.04 -14.73 -0.86
CA SER A 204 4.27 -14.78 0.38
C SER A 204 4.27 -13.41 1.07
N HIS A 205 3.07 -12.89 1.33
CA HIS A 205 2.93 -11.62 2.04
C HIS A 205 3.32 -11.77 3.52
N ALA A 206 3.97 -10.75 4.07
CA ALA A 206 4.50 -10.71 5.43
C ALA A 206 3.44 -10.44 6.51
N THR A 207 2.15 -10.41 6.15
CA THR A 207 1.04 -9.98 7.02
C THR A 207 1.03 -10.73 8.35
N SER A 208 1.25 -12.04 8.31
CA SER A 208 1.26 -12.92 9.49
C SER A 208 2.58 -12.94 10.25
N GLY A 209 3.64 -12.33 9.72
CA GLY A 209 5.02 -12.41 10.22
C GLY A 209 5.73 -13.72 9.88
N LEU A 210 5.12 -14.62 9.11
CA LEU A 210 5.69 -15.94 8.78
C LEU A 210 6.53 -15.96 7.50
N ALA A 211 6.35 -15.00 6.60
CA ALA A 211 6.85 -15.05 5.23
C ALA A 211 8.38 -15.19 5.11
N SER A 212 9.17 -14.53 5.96
CA SER A 212 10.63 -14.67 5.96
C SER A 212 11.07 -16.12 6.28
N MET A 213 10.39 -16.77 7.23
CA MET A 213 10.62 -18.18 7.55
C MET A 213 10.13 -19.10 6.43
N VAL A 214 9.01 -18.75 5.78
CA VAL A 214 8.48 -19.46 4.59
C VAL A 214 9.49 -19.44 3.45
N HIS A 215 10.06 -18.29 3.10
CA HIS A 215 11.09 -18.21 2.05
C HIS A 215 12.34 -19.01 2.41
N MET A 216 12.83 -18.87 3.64
CA MET A 216 13.99 -19.63 4.10
C MET A 216 13.76 -21.14 3.99
N LYS A 217 12.62 -21.63 4.48
CA LYS A 217 12.26 -23.05 4.42
C LYS A 217 11.95 -23.54 3.01
N GLY A 218 11.35 -22.70 2.17
CA GLY A 218 11.10 -22.98 0.75
C GLY A 218 12.40 -23.17 -0.01
N VAL A 219 13.37 -22.27 0.17
CA VAL A 219 14.73 -22.39 -0.40
C VAL A 219 15.42 -23.66 0.07
N GLU A 220 15.38 -23.94 1.38
CA GLU A 220 15.95 -25.17 1.94
C GLU A 220 15.30 -26.44 1.38
N ALA A 221 14.01 -26.39 1.05
CA ALA A 221 13.26 -27.47 0.42
C ALA A 221 13.49 -27.58 -1.10
N GLY A 222 14.06 -26.54 -1.72
CA GLY A 222 14.49 -26.55 -3.12
C GLY A 222 13.79 -25.56 -4.05
N ALA A 223 13.05 -24.59 -3.52
CA ALA A 223 12.63 -23.42 -4.31
C ALA A 223 13.87 -22.63 -4.74
N THR A 224 13.82 -22.06 -5.94
CA THR A 224 14.97 -21.39 -6.58
C THR A 224 14.81 -19.89 -6.69
N MET A 225 13.57 -19.40 -6.59
CA MET A 225 13.22 -17.99 -6.69
C MET A 225 12.33 -17.57 -5.53
N ILE A 226 12.56 -16.37 -5.02
CA ILE A 226 11.75 -15.74 -3.97
C ILE A 226 11.41 -14.31 -4.37
N ASP A 227 10.19 -13.89 -4.06
CA ASP A 227 9.80 -12.49 -4.13
C ASP A 227 10.13 -11.78 -2.82
N THR A 228 10.69 -10.59 -2.92
CA THR A 228 10.96 -9.72 -1.77
C THR A 228 10.67 -8.26 -2.12
N CYS A 229 10.60 -7.40 -1.11
CA CYS A 229 10.47 -5.97 -1.33
C CYS A 229 11.57 -5.22 -0.57
N LEU A 230 12.12 -4.14 -1.14
CA LEU A 230 13.08 -3.28 -0.45
C LEU A 230 12.53 -2.76 0.89
N SER A 231 13.42 -2.57 1.87
CA SER A 231 13.06 -2.19 3.27
C SER A 231 12.17 -0.96 3.41
N ALA A 232 12.13 -0.06 2.42
CA ALA A 232 11.25 1.10 2.42
C ALA A 232 9.76 0.74 2.19
N PHE A 233 9.48 -0.38 1.53
CA PHE A 233 8.15 -0.84 1.14
C PHE A 233 7.89 -2.32 1.52
N SER A 234 8.68 -2.89 2.41
CA SER A 234 8.55 -4.28 2.86
C SER A 234 7.72 -4.42 4.14
N GLU A 235 7.52 -5.68 4.55
CA GLU A 235 6.85 -6.11 5.78
C GLU A 235 5.35 -5.76 5.86
N SER A 236 4.70 -6.19 6.95
CA SER A 236 3.26 -6.06 7.14
C SER A 236 2.49 -6.61 5.93
N ALA A 237 1.56 -5.87 5.34
CA ALA A 237 0.80 -6.30 4.16
C ALA A 237 1.65 -6.46 2.88
N SER A 238 2.92 -6.06 2.88
CA SER A 238 3.85 -6.24 1.76
C SER A 238 4.58 -7.58 1.85
N HIS A 239 5.82 -7.64 1.38
CA HIS A 239 6.66 -8.83 1.30
C HIS A 239 7.88 -8.73 2.21
N PRO A 240 8.54 -9.85 2.55
CA PRO A 240 9.78 -9.85 3.31
C PRO A 240 10.84 -8.92 2.72
N THR A 241 11.59 -8.30 3.61
CA THR A 241 12.64 -7.34 3.26
C THR A 241 13.74 -7.98 2.42
N THR A 242 14.00 -7.41 1.23
CA THR A 242 15.05 -7.84 0.29
C THR A 242 16.41 -7.89 0.97
N GLU A 243 16.82 -6.82 1.64
CA GLU A 243 18.12 -6.72 2.32
C GLU A 243 18.28 -7.79 3.41
N SER A 244 17.21 -8.05 4.17
CA SER A 244 17.23 -9.04 5.25
C SER A 244 17.44 -10.46 4.72
N LEU A 245 16.78 -10.83 3.62
CA LEU A 245 16.96 -12.17 3.04
C LEU A 245 18.27 -12.32 2.27
N VAL A 246 18.76 -11.26 1.62
CA VAL A 246 20.13 -11.25 1.06
C VAL A 246 21.16 -11.49 2.16
N ALA A 247 21.07 -10.76 3.28
CA ALA A 247 21.96 -10.95 4.42
C ALA A 247 21.83 -12.35 5.04
N ALA A 248 20.60 -12.89 5.14
CA ALA A 248 20.35 -14.22 5.71
C ALA A 248 20.98 -15.36 4.89
N PHE A 249 21.09 -15.20 3.57
CA PHE A 249 21.70 -16.21 2.69
C PHE A 249 23.20 -15.97 2.41
N GLN A 250 23.76 -14.82 2.81
CA GLN A 250 25.14 -14.46 2.54
C GLN A 250 26.13 -15.47 3.13
N GLY A 251 27.11 -15.90 2.35
CA GLY A 251 28.12 -16.90 2.73
C GLY A 251 27.60 -18.34 2.80
N SER A 252 26.30 -18.58 2.59
CA SER A 252 25.71 -19.91 2.54
C SER A 252 25.79 -20.52 1.13
N LYS A 253 25.39 -21.79 0.97
CA LYS A 253 25.23 -22.42 -0.35
C LYS A 253 24.11 -21.81 -1.22
N TYR A 254 23.28 -20.96 -0.62
CA TYR A 254 22.14 -20.27 -1.23
C TYR A 254 22.42 -18.79 -1.50
N ASP A 255 23.66 -18.33 -1.30
CA ASP A 255 24.05 -16.92 -1.48
C ASP A 255 23.52 -16.35 -2.80
N THR A 256 22.88 -15.18 -2.72
CA THR A 256 22.23 -14.50 -3.84
C THR A 256 23.23 -13.71 -4.69
N GLY A 257 24.39 -13.36 -4.13
CA GLY A 257 25.40 -12.52 -4.76
C GLY A 257 24.97 -11.07 -4.99
N LEU A 258 23.90 -10.59 -4.33
CA LEU A 258 23.45 -9.19 -4.44
C LEU A 258 24.23 -8.29 -3.48
N ASP A 259 24.49 -7.06 -3.92
CA ASP A 259 25.22 -6.05 -3.13
C ASP A 259 24.31 -5.34 -2.12
N LEU A 260 24.49 -5.65 -0.84
CA LEU A 260 23.74 -5.02 0.26
C LEU A 260 23.91 -3.50 0.33
N GLY A 261 25.09 -2.95 -0.02
CA GLY A 261 25.33 -1.51 -0.01
C GLY A 261 24.48 -0.81 -1.07
N LEU A 262 24.48 -1.33 -2.30
CA LEU A 262 23.63 -0.85 -3.37
C LEU A 262 22.14 -0.92 -3.00
N LEU A 263 21.70 -2.03 -2.41
CA LEU A 263 20.31 -2.20 -1.98
C LEU A 263 19.89 -1.17 -0.93
N GLN A 264 20.76 -0.86 0.04
CA GLN A 264 20.50 0.18 1.04
C GLN A 264 20.36 1.57 0.43
N GLU A 265 21.14 1.90 -0.62
CA GLU A 265 21.00 3.16 -1.34
C GLU A 265 19.66 3.27 -2.07
N ILE A 266 19.22 2.19 -2.72
CA ILE A 266 17.93 2.13 -3.41
C ILE A 266 16.78 2.23 -2.40
N ALA A 267 16.88 1.53 -1.27
CA ALA A 267 15.89 1.62 -0.20
C ALA A 267 15.83 3.02 0.43
N ALA A 268 16.97 3.69 0.61
CA ALA A 268 16.99 5.07 1.11
C ALA A 268 16.25 6.04 0.18
N TYR A 269 16.40 5.88 -1.14
CA TYR A 269 15.63 6.65 -2.12
C TYR A 269 14.12 6.42 -1.95
N PHE A 270 13.69 5.16 -1.91
CA PHE A 270 12.26 4.85 -1.77
C PHE A 270 11.68 5.28 -0.41
N ARG A 271 12.49 5.31 0.65
CA ARG A 271 12.06 5.84 1.96
C ARG A 271 11.70 7.32 1.88
N GLU A 272 12.44 8.11 1.10
CA GLU A 272 12.09 9.52 0.86
C GLU A 272 10.88 9.66 -0.05
N VAL A 273 10.78 8.85 -1.11
CA VAL A 273 9.61 8.82 -2.01
C VAL A 273 8.33 8.52 -1.22
N ARG A 274 8.34 7.51 -0.35
CA ARG A 274 7.17 7.07 0.42
C ARG A 274 6.54 8.18 1.25
N LYS A 275 7.34 9.13 1.77
CA LYS A 275 6.84 10.28 2.56
C LYS A 275 5.82 11.13 1.78
N LYS A 276 5.92 11.21 0.45
CA LYS A 276 4.97 11.91 -0.41
C LYS A 276 3.56 11.31 -0.38
N TYR A 277 3.46 10.02 -0.13
CA TYR A 277 2.23 9.23 -0.24
C TYR A 277 1.56 8.99 1.13
N TRP A 278 1.87 9.81 2.13
CA TRP A 278 1.43 9.63 3.51
C TRP A 278 -0.10 9.51 3.66
N GLN A 279 -0.88 10.16 2.78
CA GLN A 279 -2.34 10.15 2.79
C GLN A 279 -2.96 8.80 2.40
N PHE A 280 -2.16 7.90 1.82
CA PHE A 280 -2.58 6.58 1.35
C PHE A 280 -1.97 5.44 2.16
N GLU A 281 -1.17 5.76 3.18
CA GLU A 281 -0.59 4.76 4.07
C GLU A 281 -1.71 3.93 4.72
N MET A 282 -1.50 2.62 4.78
CA MET A 282 -2.37 1.73 5.54
C MET A 282 -2.46 2.13 7.02
N ASP A 283 -3.59 1.83 7.65
CA ASP A 283 -3.87 2.22 9.04
C ASP A 283 -2.86 1.65 10.07
N SER A 284 -2.25 0.50 9.78
CA SER A 284 -1.30 -0.16 10.68
C SER A 284 -0.21 -0.91 9.93
N HIS A 285 1.05 -0.65 10.27
CA HIS A 285 2.21 -1.39 9.76
C HIS A 285 2.62 -2.58 10.65
N GLN A 286 1.79 -2.95 11.62
CA GLN A 286 2.10 -4.07 12.50
C GLN A 286 1.80 -5.40 11.80
N VAL A 287 2.37 -6.48 12.35
CA VAL A 287 2.01 -7.84 11.99
C VAL A 287 0.56 -8.09 12.42
N ASP A 288 -0.25 -8.61 11.52
CA ASP A 288 -1.64 -8.97 11.77
C ASP A 288 -1.83 -10.49 11.73
N THR A 289 -1.72 -11.12 12.90
CA THR A 289 -1.87 -12.58 13.04
C THR A 289 -3.30 -13.07 12.92
N ARG A 290 -4.31 -12.18 12.90
CA ARG A 290 -5.72 -12.56 12.73
C ARG A 290 -5.95 -13.25 11.39
N ILE A 291 -5.11 -12.96 10.39
CA ILE A 291 -5.15 -13.62 9.08
C ILE A 291 -4.99 -15.14 9.16
N LEU A 292 -4.26 -15.65 10.16
CA LEU A 292 -4.00 -17.08 10.34
C LEU A 292 -5.26 -17.84 10.77
N THR A 293 -6.23 -17.16 11.37
CA THR A 293 -7.51 -17.75 11.78
C THR A 293 -8.65 -17.36 10.86
N SER A 294 -8.70 -16.11 10.40
CA SER A 294 -9.79 -15.60 9.56
C SER A 294 -9.61 -15.92 8.07
N GLN A 295 -8.36 -15.99 7.59
CA GLN A 295 -7.98 -16.03 6.18
C GLN A 295 -8.50 -14.85 5.33
N ILE A 296 -8.90 -13.75 5.98
CA ILE A 296 -9.39 -12.52 5.34
C ILE A 296 -8.23 -11.55 5.15
N PRO A 297 -7.76 -11.28 3.91
CA PRO A 297 -6.64 -10.37 3.69
C PRO A 297 -6.84 -9.00 4.34
N GLY A 298 -5.80 -8.40 4.92
CA GLY A 298 -5.91 -7.15 5.69
C GLY A 298 -6.56 -5.99 4.92
N GLY A 299 -6.25 -5.82 3.63
CA GLY A 299 -6.89 -4.80 2.78
C GLY A 299 -8.39 -5.02 2.53
N MET A 300 -8.88 -6.24 2.69
CA MET A 300 -10.31 -6.54 2.67
C MET A 300 -10.97 -6.10 3.99
N ILE A 301 -10.28 -6.25 5.13
CA ILE A 301 -10.79 -5.83 6.44
C ILE A 301 -10.99 -4.31 6.49
N SER A 302 -10.03 -3.52 6.00
CA SER A 302 -10.16 -2.05 5.97
C SER A 302 -11.31 -1.60 5.07
N ASN A 303 -11.46 -2.21 3.89
CA ASN A 303 -12.58 -1.92 2.99
C ASN A 303 -13.94 -2.27 3.63
N LEU A 304 -14.07 -3.44 4.26
CA LEU A 304 -15.28 -3.84 4.99
C LEU A 304 -15.59 -2.89 6.16
N SER A 305 -14.55 -2.42 6.87
CA SER A 305 -14.69 -1.45 7.96
C SER A 305 -15.25 -0.13 7.48
N ASN A 306 -14.74 0.39 6.36
CA ASN A 306 -15.26 1.59 5.74
C ASN A 306 -16.72 1.42 5.29
N GLN A 307 -17.05 0.31 4.62
CA GLN A 307 -18.43 0.01 4.20
C GLN A 307 -19.40 -0.06 5.39
N LEU A 308 -19.02 -0.72 6.49
CA LEU A 308 -19.84 -0.79 7.69
C LEU A 308 -19.95 0.56 8.39
N LYS A 309 -18.88 1.36 8.40
CA LYS A 309 -18.87 2.70 9.00
C LYS A 309 -19.81 3.66 8.25
N GLU A 310 -19.78 3.65 6.92
CA GLU A 310 -20.69 4.44 6.06
C GLU A 310 -22.17 4.10 6.32
N GLN A 311 -22.45 2.84 6.69
CA GLN A 311 -23.79 2.36 7.01
C GLN A 311 -24.14 2.44 8.51
N GLY A 312 -23.26 3.03 9.34
CA GLY A 312 -23.48 3.13 10.79
C GLY A 312 -23.49 1.79 11.53
N ALA A 313 -22.93 0.74 10.94
CA ALA A 313 -22.98 -0.65 11.42
C ALA A 313 -21.60 -1.22 11.81
N LEU A 314 -20.63 -0.35 12.13
CA LEU A 314 -19.26 -0.76 12.48
C LEU A 314 -19.21 -1.71 13.68
N ASN A 315 -20.18 -1.58 14.61
CA ASN A 315 -20.34 -2.46 15.77
C ASN A 315 -20.68 -3.92 15.39
N ARG A 316 -20.97 -4.20 14.12
CA ARG A 316 -21.28 -5.55 13.60
C ARG A 316 -20.11 -6.22 12.88
N MET A 317 -18.91 -5.65 12.98
CA MET A 317 -17.72 -6.21 12.33
C MET A 317 -17.45 -7.67 12.73
N ASP A 318 -17.60 -8.00 14.01
CA ASP A 318 -17.37 -9.37 14.49
C ASP A 318 -18.38 -10.38 13.92
N ASP A 319 -19.63 -9.97 13.72
CA ASP A 319 -20.65 -10.77 13.04
C ASP A 319 -20.21 -11.07 11.59
N VAL A 320 -19.66 -10.07 10.90
CA VAL A 320 -19.17 -10.20 9.52
C VAL A 320 -17.97 -11.15 9.45
N PHE A 321 -17.03 -11.05 10.39
CA PHE A 321 -15.91 -11.99 10.47
C PHE A 321 -16.34 -13.43 10.71
N ALA A 322 -17.41 -13.64 11.49
CA ALA A 322 -17.98 -14.98 11.66
C ALA A 322 -18.75 -15.47 10.43
N GLU A 323 -19.31 -14.57 9.61
CA GLU A 323 -20.09 -14.92 8.41
C GLU A 323 -19.23 -15.22 7.18
N ILE A 324 -18.10 -14.53 7.00
CA ILE A 324 -17.19 -14.74 5.87
C ILE A 324 -16.78 -16.22 5.66
N PRO A 325 -16.28 -16.96 6.66
CA PRO A 325 -15.91 -18.37 6.46
C PRO A 325 -17.10 -19.25 6.08
N ARG A 326 -18.31 -18.93 6.57
CA ARG A 326 -19.55 -19.65 6.23
C ARG A 326 -19.97 -19.39 4.78
N VAL A 327 -19.89 -18.14 4.31
CA VAL A 327 -20.13 -17.81 2.89
C VAL A 327 -19.08 -18.48 2.01
N ARG A 328 -17.81 -18.46 2.41
CA ARG A 328 -16.74 -19.13 1.68
C ARG A 328 -16.99 -20.64 1.57
N GLU A 329 -17.43 -21.29 2.64
CA GLU A 329 -17.83 -22.71 2.64
C GLU A 329 -19.01 -22.96 1.69
N ASP A 330 -20.07 -22.16 1.76
CA ASP A 330 -21.22 -22.31 0.86
C ASP A 330 -20.86 -22.17 -0.62
N LEU A 331 -19.84 -21.36 -0.91
CA LEU A 331 -19.33 -21.18 -2.27
C LEU A 331 -18.30 -22.24 -2.68
N GLY A 332 -18.05 -23.27 -1.88
CA GLY A 332 -17.13 -24.36 -2.25
C GLY A 332 -15.65 -24.00 -2.03
N PHE A 333 -15.36 -23.24 -0.97
CA PHE A 333 -13.99 -22.89 -0.53
C PHE A 333 -13.10 -22.20 -1.58
N PRO A 334 -13.56 -21.15 -2.29
CA PRO A 334 -12.66 -20.39 -3.16
C PRO A 334 -11.47 -19.82 -2.37
N PRO A 335 -10.26 -19.75 -2.95
CA PRO A 335 -9.21 -18.86 -2.45
C PRO A 335 -9.75 -17.44 -2.36
N LEU A 336 -9.46 -16.70 -1.27
CA LEU A 336 -9.92 -15.31 -1.11
C LEU A 336 -8.91 -14.33 -1.70
N VAL A 337 -9.02 -14.12 -3.01
CA VAL A 337 -8.19 -13.19 -3.81
C VAL A 337 -9.13 -12.33 -4.64
N THR A 338 -8.68 -11.23 -5.24
CA THR A 338 -9.57 -10.48 -6.14
C THR A 338 -9.90 -11.32 -7.38
N PRO A 339 -11.20 -11.49 -7.74
CA PRO A 339 -12.39 -10.82 -7.16
C PRO A 339 -13.14 -11.60 -6.06
N THR A 340 -12.86 -12.89 -5.82
CA THR A 340 -13.58 -13.76 -4.88
C THR A 340 -13.60 -13.23 -3.44
N SER A 341 -12.55 -12.56 -2.98
CA SER A 341 -12.51 -11.90 -1.67
C SER A 341 -13.64 -10.87 -1.50
N GLN A 342 -13.87 -10.03 -2.51
CA GLN A 342 -14.92 -9.02 -2.50
C GLN A 342 -16.31 -9.67 -2.56
N ILE A 343 -16.48 -10.70 -3.40
CA ILE A 343 -17.74 -11.45 -3.53
C ILE A 343 -18.17 -12.03 -2.18
N VAL A 344 -17.25 -12.72 -1.50
CA VAL A 344 -17.50 -13.33 -0.18
C VAL A 344 -17.74 -12.26 0.89
N GLY A 345 -16.90 -11.21 0.91
CA GLY A 345 -17.00 -10.13 1.90
C GLY A 345 -18.31 -9.37 1.86
N THR A 346 -18.68 -8.87 0.67
CA THR A 346 -19.91 -8.10 0.50
C THR A 346 -21.14 -8.95 0.77
N GLN A 347 -21.15 -10.22 0.36
CA GLN A 347 -22.26 -11.12 0.68
C GLN A 347 -22.37 -11.39 2.19
N ALA A 348 -21.24 -11.53 2.89
CA ALA A 348 -21.25 -11.69 4.34
C ALA A 348 -21.80 -10.44 5.06
N VAL A 349 -21.41 -9.24 4.62
CA VAL A 349 -21.99 -7.98 5.12
C VAL A 349 -23.50 -7.95 4.89
N LEU A 350 -23.98 -8.30 3.69
CA LEU A 350 -25.41 -8.35 3.39
C LEU A 350 -26.15 -9.33 4.30
N ASN A 351 -25.65 -10.56 4.45
CA ASN A 351 -26.25 -11.59 5.31
C ASN A 351 -26.39 -11.10 6.76
N VAL A 352 -25.36 -10.40 7.27
CA VAL A 352 -25.35 -9.82 8.60
C VAL A 352 -26.40 -8.71 8.68
N LEU A 353 -26.36 -7.73 7.78
CA LEU A 353 -27.26 -6.56 7.80
C LEU A 353 -28.73 -6.92 7.62
N THR A 354 -29.05 -7.89 6.76
CA THR A 354 -30.43 -8.37 6.56
C THR A 354 -30.94 -9.22 7.72
N GLY A 355 -30.04 -9.75 8.56
CA GLY A 355 -30.36 -10.69 9.63
C GLY A 355 -30.73 -12.10 9.15
N GLU A 356 -30.57 -12.37 7.85
CA GLU A 356 -30.98 -13.61 7.20
C GLU A 356 -30.03 -13.93 6.03
N ARG A 357 -29.42 -15.12 6.05
CA ARG A 357 -28.42 -15.53 5.06
C ARG A 357 -29.05 -15.61 3.67
N TYR A 358 -28.42 -14.97 2.69
CA TYR A 358 -28.81 -14.96 1.28
C TYR A 358 -30.19 -14.39 0.97
N LYS A 359 -30.86 -13.71 1.90
CA LYS A 359 -32.10 -12.96 1.62
C LYS A 359 -31.92 -11.94 0.49
N SER A 360 -30.76 -11.29 0.47
CA SER A 360 -30.30 -10.46 -0.64
C SER A 360 -28.99 -11.04 -1.14
N VAL A 361 -28.90 -11.30 -2.44
CA VAL A 361 -27.73 -11.92 -3.07
C VAL A 361 -27.16 -10.99 -4.13
N THR A 362 -25.85 -10.75 -4.07
CA THR A 362 -25.15 -9.92 -5.06
C THR A 362 -25.19 -10.56 -6.45
N ASN A 363 -25.08 -9.74 -7.50
CA ASN A 363 -25.01 -10.26 -8.86
C ASN A 363 -23.74 -11.08 -9.09
N GLU A 364 -22.64 -10.72 -8.42
CA GLU A 364 -21.38 -11.43 -8.50
C GLU A 364 -21.47 -12.82 -7.85
N VAL A 365 -22.16 -12.97 -6.71
CA VAL A 365 -22.44 -14.29 -6.12
C VAL A 365 -23.32 -15.13 -7.05
N LYS A 366 -24.35 -14.53 -7.67
CA LYS A 366 -25.16 -15.24 -8.67
C LYS A 366 -24.30 -15.71 -9.85
N ASN A 367 -23.48 -14.83 -10.41
CA ASN A 367 -22.58 -15.16 -11.51
C ASN A 367 -21.56 -16.26 -11.13
N TYR A 368 -21.05 -16.22 -9.90
CA TYR A 368 -20.21 -17.29 -9.33
C TYR A 368 -20.93 -18.63 -9.32
N LEU A 369 -22.14 -18.67 -8.77
CA LEU A 369 -22.96 -19.87 -8.66
C LEU A 369 -23.44 -20.41 -10.02
N LEU A 370 -23.51 -19.54 -11.03
CA LEU A 370 -23.78 -19.90 -12.43
C LEU A 370 -22.55 -20.44 -13.16
N GLY A 371 -21.37 -20.49 -12.52
CA GLY A 371 -20.12 -20.97 -13.12
C GLY A 371 -19.39 -19.92 -13.97
N ARG A 372 -19.80 -18.64 -13.95
CA ARG A 372 -19.25 -17.58 -14.82
C ARG A 372 -17.86 -17.07 -14.42
N TYR A 373 -17.35 -17.50 -13.27
CA TYR A 373 -15.98 -17.26 -12.81
C TYR A 373 -15.07 -18.49 -12.93
N GLY A 374 -15.60 -19.62 -13.41
CA GLY A 374 -14.91 -20.92 -13.41
C GLY A 374 -15.51 -21.90 -12.39
N ALA A 375 -14.83 -23.04 -12.22
CA ALA A 375 -15.23 -24.08 -11.29
C ALA A 375 -14.80 -23.76 -9.86
N ALA A 376 -15.71 -23.94 -8.89
CA ALA A 376 -15.36 -23.93 -7.48
C ALA A 376 -14.45 -25.13 -7.13
N PRO A 377 -13.43 -24.96 -6.26
CA PRO A 377 -12.56 -26.06 -5.85
C PRO A 377 -13.33 -27.19 -5.14
N GLY A 378 -14.30 -26.81 -4.31
CA GLY A 378 -15.14 -27.72 -3.54
C GLY A 378 -16.61 -27.71 -3.96
N THR A 379 -17.40 -28.53 -3.29
CA THR A 379 -18.85 -28.60 -3.48
C THR A 379 -19.52 -27.31 -3.00
N VAL A 380 -20.27 -26.67 -3.90
CA VAL A 380 -21.14 -25.54 -3.58
C VAL A 380 -22.38 -26.02 -2.83
N ASN A 381 -22.88 -25.22 -1.89
CA ASN A 381 -24.13 -25.49 -1.18
C ASN A 381 -25.33 -25.38 -2.14
N GLU A 382 -25.98 -26.52 -2.40
CA GLU A 382 -27.10 -26.60 -3.35
C GLU A 382 -28.35 -25.81 -2.91
N GLU A 383 -28.60 -25.67 -1.60
CA GLU A 383 -29.71 -24.84 -1.11
C GLU A 383 -29.46 -23.36 -1.38
N VAL A 384 -28.24 -22.89 -1.10
CA VAL A 384 -27.80 -21.51 -1.39
C VAL A 384 -27.84 -21.25 -2.89
N LYS A 385 -27.32 -22.18 -3.69
CA LYS A 385 -27.34 -22.09 -5.15
C LYS A 385 -28.76 -21.97 -5.69
N LYS A 386 -29.66 -22.87 -5.28
CA LYS A 386 -31.07 -22.85 -5.70
C LYS A 386 -31.77 -21.56 -5.26
N HIS A 387 -31.49 -21.06 -4.06
CA HIS A 387 -32.05 -19.81 -3.56
C HIS A 387 -31.57 -18.60 -4.37
N ALA A 388 -30.27 -18.53 -4.68
CA ALA A 388 -29.65 -17.40 -5.34
C ALA A 388 -29.97 -17.29 -6.84
N VAL A 389 -29.94 -18.42 -7.56
CA VAL A 389 -30.04 -18.43 -9.03
C VAL A 389 -31.27 -19.16 -9.58
N GLY A 390 -32.04 -19.85 -8.72
CA GLY A 390 -33.24 -20.58 -9.12
C GLY A 390 -32.92 -21.71 -10.09
N ASN A 391 -33.61 -21.72 -11.24
CA ASN A 391 -33.46 -22.71 -12.30
C ASN A 391 -32.64 -22.20 -13.50
N GLN A 392 -31.84 -21.13 -13.31
CA GLN A 392 -30.96 -20.66 -14.38
C GLN A 392 -29.90 -21.71 -14.72
N ASP A 393 -29.50 -21.74 -15.99
CA ASP A 393 -28.52 -22.69 -16.49
C ASP A 393 -27.13 -22.42 -15.89
N VAL A 394 -26.59 -23.43 -15.21
CA VAL A 394 -25.26 -23.41 -14.62
C VAL A 394 -24.29 -23.94 -15.66
N ILE A 395 -23.33 -23.12 -16.06
CA ILE A 395 -22.35 -23.51 -17.07
C ILE A 395 -21.27 -24.40 -16.43
N SER A 396 -20.79 -25.38 -17.18
CA SER A 396 -19.69 -26.28 -16.76
C SER A 396 -18.45 -26.16 -17.64
N CYS A 397 -18.56 -25.51 -18.81
CA CYS A 397 -17.44 -25.17 -19.67
C CYS A 397 -16.60 -24.02 -19.08
N ARG A 398 -15.52 -23.65 -19.78
CA ARG A 398 -14.77 -22.43 -19.44
C ARG A 398 -15.65 -21.22 -19.83
N PRO A 399 -15.83 -20.20 -18.97
CA PRO A 399 -16.79 -19.12 -19.26
C PRO A 399 -16.54 -18.37 -20.57
N ALA A 400 -15.27 -18.23 -20.95
CA ALA A 400 -14.88 -17.56 -22.19
C ALA A 400 -15.24 -18.36 -23.46
N ASP A 401 -15.56 -19.66 -23.37
CA ASP A 401 -16.05 -20.45 -24.51
C ASP A 401 -17.44 -19.97 -24.98
N LEU A 402 -18.15 -19.19 -24.15
CA LEU A 402 -19.46 -18.60 -24.46
C LEU A 402 -19.37 -17.16 -24.97
N LEU A 403 -18.15 -16.59 -25.03
CA LEU A 403 -17.94 -15.23 -25.47
C LEU A 403 -17.51 -15.22 -26.94
N SER A 404 -18.18 -14.38 -27.75
CA SER A 404 -17.73 -14.10 -29.10
C SER A 404 -16.54 -13.14 -29.07
N ASP A 405 -15.65 -13.26 -30.04
CA ASP A 405 -14.57 -12.29 -30.29
C ASP A 405 -15.13 -10.85 -30.27
N GLU A 406 -14.41 -9.94 -29.61
CA GLU A 406 -14.90 -8.58 -29.36
C GLU A 406 -13.92 -7.48 -29.74
N LEU A 407 -12.67 -7.79 -30.10
CA LEU A 407 -11.65 -6.77 -30.33
C LEU A 407 -12.01 -5.82 -31.49
N ASP A 408 -12.55 -6.32 -32.59
CA ASP A 408 -12.97 -5.49 -33.73
C ASP A 408 -14.19 -4.62 -33.41
N LYS A 409 -15.11 -5.14 -32.58
CA LYS A 409 -16.24 -4.38 -32.05
C LYS A 409 -15.72 -3.23 -31.18
N LEU A 410 -14.79 -3.52 -30.26
CA LEU A 410 -14.19 -2.51 -29.39
C LEU A 410 -13.42 -1.45 -30.18
N ARG A 411 -12.68 -1.84 -31.24
CA ARG A 411 -12.02 -0.88 -32.15
C ARG A 411 -13.02 0.12 -32.75
N THR A 412 -14.16 -0.39 -33.20
CA THR A 412 -15.22 0.45 -33.78
C THR A 412 -15.84 1.38 -32.75
N GLU A 413 -16.05 0.91 -31.51
CA GLU A 413 -16.67 1.73 -30.45
C GLU A 413 -15.83 2.94 -30.03
N VAL A 414 -14.51 2.88 -30.16
CA VAL A 414 -13.58 3.98 -29.79
C VAL A 414 -12.74 4.49 -30.95
N GLU A 415 -13.19 4.31 -32.19
CA GLU A 415 -12.44 4.76 -33.39
C GLU A 415 -12.15 6.27 -33.40
N ASP A 416 -13.01 7.05 -32.74
CA ASP A 416 -12.92 8.50 -32.60
C ASP A 416 -11.88 8.96 -31.57
N LEU A 417 -11.43 8.05 -30.69
CA LEU A 417 -10.57 8.35 -29.54
C LEU A 417 -9.25 7.56 -29.53
N ALA A 418 -9.30 6.28 -29.91
CA ALA A 418 -8.17 5.37 -29.87
C ALA A 418 -7.18 5.68 -31.00
N LYS A 419 -5.89 5.79 -30.64
CA LYS A 419 -4.78 6.03 -31.57
C LYS A 419 -3.92 4.78 -31.79
N SER A 420 -4.13 3.73 -31.00
CA SER A 420 -3.44 2.44 -31.13
C SER A 420 -4.25 1.29 -30.51
N ASP A 421 -3.82 0.06 -30.73
CA ASP A 421 -4.44 -1.12 -30.09
C ASP A 421 -4.34 -1.07 -28.56
N GLU A 422 -3.30 -0.45 -28.00
CA GLU A 422 -3.16 -0.25 -26.54
C GLU A 422 -4.31 0.60 -25.97
N ASP A 423 -4.79 1.58 -26.72
CA ASP A 423 -5.96 2.38 -26.31
C ASP A 423 -7.24 1.54 -26.34
N VAL A 424 -7.40 0.72 -27.37
CA VAL A 424 -8.53 -0.22 -27.48
C VAL A 424 -8.51 -1.22 -26.34
N LEU A 425 -7.34 -1.74 -25.96
CA LEU A 425 -7.17 -2.64 -24.83
C LEU A 425 -7.41 -1.94 -23.48
N THR A 426 -7.03 -0.67 -23.35
CA THR A 426 -7.37 0.13 -22.17
C THR A 426 -8.88 0.29 -22.02
N TYR A 427 -9.57 0.60 -23.12
CA TYR A 427 -11.03 0.63 -23.16
C TYR A 427 -11.65 -0.74 -22.88
N ALA A 428 -11.08 -1.83 -23.40
CA ALA A 428 -11.54 -3.19 -23.12
C ALA A 428 -11.53 -3.48 -21.60
N MET A 429 -10.46 -3.09 -20.90
CA MET A 429 -10.34 -3.34 -19.47
C MET A 429 -11.41 -2.58 -18.68
N PHE A 430 -11.62 -1.31 -19.01
CA PHE A 430 -12.59 -0.45 -18.33
C PHE A 430 -13.31 0.45 -19.34
N PRO A 431 -14.48 0.05 -19.89
CA PRO A 431 -15.10 0.80 -20.99
C PRO A 431 -15.41 2.27 -20.66
N ASP A 432 -16.17 2.51 -19.58
CA ASP A 432 -16.56 3.88 -19.20
C ASP A 432 -15.35 4.71 -18.77
N LEU A 433 -14.53 4.17 -17.87
CA LEU A 433 -13.35 4.86 -17.36
C LEU A 433 -12.30 5.10 -18.46
N GLY A 434 -12.06 4.10 -19.29
CA GLY A 434 -11.12 4.14 -20.40
C GLY A 434 -11.55 5.15 -21.45
N ARG A 435 -12.84 5.22 -21.80
CA ARG A 435 -13.36 6.27 -22.69
C ARG A 435 -13.10 7.67 -22.12
N THR A 436 -13.46 7.90 -20.86
CA THR A 436 -13.22 9.20 -20.20
C THR A 436 -11.73 9.55 -20.18
N PHE A 437 -10.86 8.58 -19.84
CA PHE A 437 -9.42 8.78 -19.85
C PHE A 437 -8.88 9.15 -21.24
N LEU A 438 -9.33 8.46 -22.29
CA LEU A 438 -8.92 8.74 -23.67
C LEU A 438 -9.39 10.13 -24.13
N GLN A 439 -10.60 10.54 -23.74
CA GLN A 439 -11.14 11.88 -23.99
C GLN A 439 -10.31 12.97 -23.31
N GLU A 440 -10.08 12.83 -21.99
CA GLU A 440 -9.25 13.77 -21.21
C GLU A 440 -7.82 13.85 -21.77
N ARG A 441 -7.24 12.71 -22.17
CA ARG A 441 -5.91 12.67 -22.80
C ARG A 441 -5.88 13.39 -24.13
N ALA A 442 -6.89 13.20 -24.98
CA ALA A 442 -6.99 13.87 -26.27
C ALA A 442 -7.20 15.39 -26.13
N ALA A 443 -7.94 15.82 -25.10
CA ALA A 443 -8.15 17.23 -24.77
C ALA A 443 -6.95 17.89 -24.05
N GLY A 444 -5.98 17.10 -23.57
CA GLY A 444 -4.88 17.61 -22.76
C GLY A 444 -5.31 18.05 -21.35
N SER A 445 -6.40 17.48 -20.84
CA SER A 445 -7.04 17.85 -19.56
C SER A 445 -6.89 16.79 -18.46
N LEU A 446 -6.00 15.81 -18.63
CA LEU A 446 -5.70 14.83 -17.59
C LEU A 446 -5.17 15.54 -16.34
N ALA A 447 -5.87 15.37 -15.22
CA ALA A 447 -5.51 15.98 -13.94
C ALA A 447 -5.48 14.91 -12.84
N PRO A 448 -4.29 14.44 -12.41
CA PRO A 448 -4.18 13.46 -11.33
C PRO A 448 -4.67 14.05 -10.00
N GLU A 449 -5.14 13.17 -9.10
CA GLU A 449 -5.43 13.59 -7.72
C GLU A 449 -4.17 14.20 -7.06
N PRO A 450 -4.26 15.39 -6.42
CA PRO A 450 -3.09 16.04 -5.85
C PRO A 450 -2.57 15.28 -4.62
N LEU A 451 -1.24 15.24 -4.47
CA LEU A 451 -0.61 14.79 -3.22
C LEU A 451 -0.61 15.96 -2.24
N LEU A 452 -1.12 15.71 -1.03
CA LEU A 452 -1.22 16.70 0.03
C LEU A 452 0.17 16.97 0.63
N PRO A 453 0.50 18.24 0.95
CA PRO A 453 1.73 18.58 1.67
C PRO A 453 1.84 17.83 3.00
N ILE A 454 3.05 17.47 3.42
CA ILE A 454 3.27 16.69 4.64
C ILE A 454 2.86 17.46 5.89
N GLU A 455 2.86 18.79 5.83
CA GLU A 455 2.40 19.69 6.88
C GLU A 455 0.92 19.48 7.18
N ALA A 456 0.12 19.08 6.17
CA ALA A 456 -1.30 18.78 6.33
C ALA A 456 -1.54 17.47 7.11
N LYS A 457 -0.54 16.59 7.25
CA LYS A 457 -0.65 15.33 8.01
C LYS A 457 -0.91 15.55 9.50
N ASN A 458 -0.30 16.59 10.05
CA ASN A 458 -0.38 16.94 11.47
C ASN A 458 -1.19 18.22 11.71
N ALA A 459 -1.74 18.82 10.65
CA ALA A 459 -2.78 19.81 10.84
C ALA A 459 -3.90 19.15 11.65
N PRO A 460 -4.33 19.72 12.79
CA PRO A 460 -5.45 19.16 13.53
C PRO A 460 -6.58 18.99 12.52
N ALA A 461 -7.05 17.75 12.31
CA ALA A 461 -8.23 17.47 11.50
C ALA A 461 -9.29 18.42 12.01
N GLY A 462 -9.56 19.50 11.26
CA GLY A 462 -10.04 20.76 11.82
C GLY A 462 -11.09 20.47 12.87
N GLY A 463 -10.74 20.64 14.15
CA GLY A 463 -11.64 20.29 15.23
C GLY A 463 -12.93 21.01 14.94
N ALA A 464 -14.01 20.24 14.66
CA ALA A 464 -15.20 20.66 13.92
C ALA A 464 -15.28 22.19 13.84
N GLN A 465 -14.83 22.76 12.73
CA GLN A 465 -14.91 24.20 12.55
C GLN A 465 -16.40 24.48 12.44
N PHE A 466 -17.02 24.86 13.55
CA PHE A 466 -18.43 25.23 13.61
C PHE A 466 -18.55 26.55 12.85
N ALA A 467 -18.64 26.47 11.53
CA ALA A 467 -19.23 27.53 10.76
C ALA A 467 -20.73 27.51 11.09
N PRO A 468 -21.30 28.60 11.64
CA PRO A 468 -22.75 28.70 11.74
C PRO A 468 -23.33 28.50 10.33
N ASN A 469 -24.30 27.61 10.21
CA ASN A 469 -24.95 27.30 8.94
C ASN A 469 -26.39 27.83 8.89
N GLU A 470 -26.82 28.56 9.90
CA GLU A 470 -28.15 29.14 10.01
C GLU A 470 -28.05 30.57 10.55
N PHE A 471 -28.68 31.51 9.86
CA PHE A 471 -28.57 32.94 10.09
C PHE A 471 -29.94 33.61 10.01
N LYS A 472 -30.10 34.71 10.76
CA LYS A 472 -31.15 35.69 10.50
C LYS A 472 -30.50 36.95 9.96
N VAL A 473 -30.79 37.27 8.70
CA VAL A 473 -30.24 38.45 8.02
C VAL A 473 -31.34 39.49 7.91
N THR A 474 -31.16 40.63 8.59
CA THR A 474 -32.11 41.74 8.52
C THR A 474 -31.59 42.82 7.59
N LEU A 475 -32.32 43.09 6.51
CA LEU A 475 -31.98 44.13 5.53
C LEU A 475 -33.23 44.98 5.28
N HIS A 476 -33.09 46.31 5.32
CA HIS A 476 -34.20 47.25 5.10
C HIS A 476 -35.47 47.02 5.94
N GLY A 477 -35.35 46.38 7.11
CA GLY A 477 -36.48 46.09 8.01
C GLY A 477 -37.16 44.73 7.78
N GLU A 478 -36.80 43.98 6.74
CA GLU A 478 -37.21 42.59 6.55
C GLU A 478 -36.14 41.65 7.10
N THR A 479 -36.56 40.51 7.66
CA THR A 479 -35.65 39.50 8.21
C THR A 479 -35.79 38.19 7.46
N TYR A 480 -34.71 37.77 6.82
CA TYR A 480 -34.62 36.52 6.09
C TYR A 480 -33.99 35.44 6.96
N HIS A 481 -34.59 34.26 6.99
CA HIS A 481 -34.03 33.08 7.60
C HIS A 481 -33.18 32.32 6.58
N ILE A 482 -31.86 32.35 6.74
CA ILE A 482 -30.91 31.75 5.80
C ILE A 482 -30.33 30.47 6.41
N ARG A 483 -30.48 29.33 5.74
CA ARG A 483 -29.83 28.06 6.14
C ARG A 483 -29.01 27.47 5.01
N ILE A 484 -27.73 27.23 5.26
CA ILE A 484 -26.76 26.69 4.31
C ILE A 484 -26.60 25.19 4.56
N THR A 485 -26.71 24.40 3.50
CA THR A 485 -26.53 22.94 3.53
C THR A 485 -25.69 22.49 2.33
N GLY A 486 -24.95 21.39 2.49
CA GLY A 486 -24.04 20.85 1.47
C GLY A 486 -22.65 20.60 2.05
N THR A 487 -22.00 19.54 1.58
CA THR A 487 -20.64 19.15 1.96
C THR A 487 -19.70 19.43 0.79
N GLY A 488 -19.32 20.69 0.60
CA GLY A 488 -18.19 20.99 -0.29
C GLY A 488 -16.91 20.49 0.38
N GLN A 489 -16.24 19.51 -0.22
CA GLN A 489 -14.91 19.11 0.26
C GLN A 489 -13.96 20.30 0.12
N SER A 490 -13.07 20.51 1.09
CA SER A 490 -12.21 21.70 1.18
C SER A 490 -11.22 21.88 0.02
N ALA A 491 -11.15 20.92 -0.91
CA ALA A 491 -10.16 20.84 -1.98
C ALA A 491 -10.62 21.42 -3.34
N GLU A 492 -11.90 21.79 -3.51
CA GLU A 492 -12.42 22.35 -4.77
C GLU A 492 -12.50 23.89 -4.74
N ALA A 493 -12.16 24.53 -5.86
CA ALA A 493 -12.15 25.99 -6.06
C ALA A 493 -13.56 26.59 -6.25
N GLU A 494 -14.46 25.81 -6.85
CA GLU A 494 -15.89 26.10 -6.94
C GLU A 494 -16.64 25.07 -6.11
N ARG A 495 -17.55 25.53 -5.23
CA ARG A 495 -18.28 24.64 -4.31
C ARG A 495 -19.78 24.83 -4.47
N PRO A 496 -20.55 23.75 -4.78
CA PRO A 496 -22.00 23.83 -4.79
C PRO A 496 -22.54 23.82 -3.35
N PHE A 497 -23.34 24.83 -3.01
CA PHE A 497 -24.09 24.92 -1.76
C PHE A 497 -25.57 25.05 -2.03
N TYR A 498 -26.38 24.52 -1.11
CA TYR A 498 -27.81 24.78 -1.06
C TYR A 498 -28.08 25.84 -0.01
N VAL A 499 -28.54 27.01 -0.44
CA VAL A 499 -28.94 28.12 0.43
C VAL A 499 -30.45 28.12 0.52
N HIS A 500 -30.98 27.93 1.72
CA HIS A 500 -32.41 28.05 1.99
C HIS A 500 -32.70 29.46 2.44
N VAL A 501 -33.56 30.20 1.72
CA VAL A 501 -34.05 31.51 2.14
C VAL A 501 -35.54 31.34 2.49
N ASP A 502 -35.87 31.53 3.77
CA ASP A 502 -37.22 31.33 4.32
C ASP A 502 -37.85 29.97 3.99
N GLY A 503 -37.01 28.94 3.88
CA GLY A 503 -37.42 27.55 3.62
C GLY A 503 -37.46 27.16 2.14
N VAL A 504 -37.16 28.07 1.21
CA VAL A 504 -37.02 27.77 -0.22
C VAL A 504 -35.55 27.49 -0.55
N PRO A 505 -35.19 26.27 -1.01
CA PRO A 505 -33.81 25.94 -1.36
C PRO A 505 -33.43 26.49 -2.75
N GLU A 506 -32.31 27.18 -2.83
CA GLU A 506 -31.65 27.58 -4.08
C GLU A 506 -30.24 26.99 -4.14
N GLU A 507 -29.86 26.48 -5.31
CA GLU A 507 -28.50 25.99 -5.58
C GLU A 507 -27.60 27.17 -5.97
N VAL A 508 -26.48 27.31 -5.28
CA VAL A 508 -25.53 28.42 -5.47
C VAL A 508 -24.12 27.85 -5.60
N LEU A 509 -23.42 28.25 -6.66
CA LEU A 509 -22.00 27.99 -6.84
C LEU A 509 -21.20 29.11 -6.16
N ILE A 510 -20.35 28.73 -5.21
CA ILE A 510 -19.49 29.67 -4.49
C ILE A 510 -18.05 29.46 -4.94
N GLU A 511 -17.45 30.50 -5.52
CA GLU A 511 -16.02 30.60 -5.82
C GLU A 511 -15.32 31.36 -4.69
N THR A 512 -14.29 30.75 -4.09
CA THR A 512 -13.55 31.39 -2.99
C THR A 512 -12.52 32.37 -3.55
N LEU A 513 -12.82 33.67 -3.51
CA LEU A 513 -11.94 34.73 -4.03
C LEU A 513 -10.86 35.19 -3.04
N ASN A 514 -11.06 35.02 -1.73
CA ASN A 514 -10.12 35.31 -0.65
C ASN A 514 -10.58 34.63 0.65
N GLU A 515 -9.64 34.22 1.52
CA GLU A 515 -9.93 33.68 2.85
C GLU A 515 -9.35 34.59 3.94
N ILE A 516 -10.08 34.78 5.05
CA ILE A 516 -9.61 35.49 6.24
C ILE A 516 -9.38 34.44 7.33
N GLU A 517 -8.16 34.37 7.86
CA GLU A 517 -7.82 33.49 8.97
C GLU A 517 -8.53 33.96 10.25
N VAL A 518 -9.53 33.20 10.71
CA VAL A 518 -10.21 33.45 11.99
C VAL A 518 -9.51 32.66 13.09
N GLY A 519 -8.37 33.20 13.55
CA GLY A 519 -7.74 32.81 14.81
C GLY A 519 -8.37 33.54 16.02
N PRO A 520 -8.12 33.11 17.26
CA PRO A 520 -8.66 33.78 18.45
C PRO A 520 -8.21 35.25 18.47
N ALA A 521 -9.21 36.14 18.53
CA ALA A 521 -9.07 37.58 18.33
C ALA A 521 -7.87 38.21 19.06
N SER A 522 -6.98 38.83 18.29
CA SER A 522 -6.07 39.85 18.79
C SER A 522 -6.79 41.21 18.75
N GLY A 523 -7.32 41.63 19.90
CA GLY A 523 -8.03 42.90 20.08
C GLY A 523 -7.88 43.45 21.49
N ALA A 524 -6.74 44.11 21.73
CA ALA A 524 -6.35 44.97 22.85
C ALA A 524 -7.23 45.05 24.13
N THR A 525 -6.68 44.54 25.24
CA THR A 525 -6.47 45.32 26.48
C THR A 525 -5.40 44.62 27.34
N ARG A 526 -4.11 44.86 27.05
CA ARG A 526 -3.02 44.52 27.99
C ARG A 526 -3.00 45.56 29.12
N LYS A 527 -3.88 45.41 30.11
CA LYS A 527 -3.59 45.89 31.47
C LYS A 527 -2.62 44.91 32.11
N SER A 528 -1.46 45.44 32.48
CA SER A 528 -0.43 44.76 33.26
C SER A 528 -1.03 44.17 34.54
N SER A 529 -1.18 42.85 34.61
CA SER A 529 -1.33 42.14 35.87
C SER A 529 -0.04 41.35 36.12
N LYS A 530 0.86 41.97 36.89
CA LYS A 530 1.83 41.25 37.69
C LYS A 530 1.05 40.29 38.58
N LYS A 531 1.09 39.00 38.25
CA LYS A 531 0.86 37.92 39.22
C LYS A 531 2.17 37.17 39.37
N ALA A 532 2.68 37.19 40.59
CA ALA A 532 3.91 36.58 41.02
C ALA A 532 3.90 35.08 40.68
N GLN A 533 4.80 34.68 39.79
CA GLN A 533 5.18 33.30 39.54
C GLN A 533 6.59 33.12 40.11
N ALA A 534 6.77 32.05 40.89
CA ALA A 534 8.04 31.67 41.47
C ALA A 534 9.10 31.48 40.36
N ALA A 535 10.27 32.06 40.59
CA ALA A 535 11.36 32.14 39.63
C ALA A 535 12.07 30.79 39.46
N THR A 536 11.93 30.15 38.29
CA THR A 536 12.88 29.16 37.78
C THR A 536 12.87 29.16 36.24
N ALA A 537 14.07 29.15 35.63
CA ALA A 537 14.36 28.85 34.21
C ALA A 537 14.33 29.95 33.10
N LYS A 538 14.23 31.27 33.36
CA LYS A 538 14.14 32.26 32.26
C LYS A 538 15.21 33.37 32.11
N ASP A 539 16.25 33.44 32.94
CA ASP A 539 17.24 34.55 32.86
C ASP A 539 18.71 34.08 33.02
N ARG A 540 19.11 32.96 32.39
CA ARG A 540 20.55 32.64 32.31
C ARG A 540 21.20 33.43 31.17
N PRO A 541 22.34 34.11 31.39
CA PRO A 541 23.05 34.85 30.35
C PRO A 541 23.41 33.94 29.18
N LYS A 542 23.61 34.54 28.00
CA LYS A 542 24.20 33.86 26.84
C LYS A 542 25.72 34.02 26.83
N PRO A 543 26.47 33.02 26.35
CA PRO A 543 27.93 33.09 26.28
C PRO A 543 28.34 34.24 25.34
N SER A 544 29.22 35.12 25.81
CA SER A 544 29.75 36.24 25.02
C SER A 544 31.25 36.46 25.22
N ARG A 545 31.88 35.72 26.14
CA ARG A 545 33.29 35.85 26.51
C ARG A 545 33.91 34.47 26.71
N PRO A 546 35.23 34.31 26.51
CA PRO A 546 35.91 33.01 26.64
C PRO A 546 35.77 32.32 28.00
N GLY A 547 35.55 33.08 29.08
CA GLY A 547 35.34 32.54 30.42
C GLY A 547 33.91 32.10 30.73
N HIS A 548 32.98 32.16 29.78
CA HIS A 548 31.62 31.68 29.97
C HIS A 548 31.58 30.17 29.72
N VAL A 549 31.41 29.39 30.78
CA VAL A 549 31.30 27.93 30.73
C VAL A 549 29.88 27.54 30.30
N THR A 550 29.78 26.72 29.26
CA THR A 550 28.50 26.19 28.73
C THR A 550 28.57 24.68 28.58
N THR A 551 27.41 24.05 28.31
CA THR A 551 27.33 22.66 27.87
C THR A 551 27.17 22.56 26.36
N ALA A 552 27.66 21.48 25.73
CA ALA A 552 27.47 21.17 24.32
C ALA A 552 26.13 20.46 24.02
N MET A 553 25.46 19.93 25.06
CA MET A 553 24.19 19.21 24.91
C MET A 553 23.24 19.49 26.10
N PRO A 554 21.91 19.42 25.90
CA PRO A 554 20.97 19.53 27.01
C PRO A 554 21.20 18.43 28.05
N GLY A 555 21.09 18.79 29.33
CA GLY A 555 21.33 17.85 30.43
C GLY A 555 20.89 18.39 31.77
N THR A 556 21.18 17.65 32.83
CA THR A 556 20.86 18.02 34.22
C THR A 556 22.16 18.15 35.00
N ILE A 557 22.31 19.19 35.83
CA ILE A 557 23.49 19.31 36.70
C ILE A 557 23.49 18.20 37.76
N VAL A 558 24.52 17.35 37.76
CA VAL A 558 24.74 16.31 38.77
C VAL A 558 25.52 16.87 39.96
N ASP A 559 26.52 17.69 39.69
CA ASP A 559 27.31 18.34 40.72
C ASP A 559 27.96 19.65 40.24
N VAL A 560 28.25 20.54 41.17
CA VAL A 560 29.00 21.78 40.92
C VAL A 560 30.29 21.69 41.73
N LEU A 561 31.43 21.57 41.04
CA LEU A 561 32.71 21.21 41.65
C LEU A 561 33.49 22.42 42.20
N VAL A 562 33.04 23.64 41.91
CA VAL A 562 33.71 24.90 42.26
C VAL A 562 32.81 25.87 43.01
N LYS A 563 33.42 26.87 43.66
CA LYS A 563 32.74 27.94 44.40
C LYS A 563 33.11 29.32 43.83
N THR A 564 32.22 30.30 43.96
CA THR A 564 32.53 31.70 43.62
C THR A 564 33.75 32.21 44.39
N GLY A 565 34.67 32.88 43.69
CA GLY A 565 35.95 33.36 44.20
C GLY A 565 37.10 32.35 44.13
N GLN A 566 36.83 31.11 43.70
CA GLN A 566 37.87 30.08 43.55
C GLN A 566 38.70 30.31 42.28
N LYS A 567 40.02 30.20 42.39
CA LYS A 567 40.92 30.13 41.23
C LYS A 567 40.85 28.75 40.60
N VAL A 568 40.72 28.70 39.27
CA VAL A 568 40.70 27.49 38.46
C VAL A 568 41.69 27.64 37.30
N ASN A 569 42.31 26.54 36.88
CA ASN A 569 43.12 26.49 35.67
C ASN A 569 42.27 25.99 34.50
N ALA A 570 42.65 26.38 33.27
CA ALA A 570 42.07 25.78 32.09
C ALA A 570 42.21 24.24 32.13
N GLY A 571 41.10 23.53 31.95
CA GLY A 571 41.04 22.06 32.06
C GLY A 571 40.56 21.53 33.41
N ASP A 572 40.45 22.36 34.45
CA ASP A 572 39.91 21.92 35.74
C ASP A 572 38.40 21.63 35.64
N GLY A 573 37.94 20.54 36.25
CA GLY A 573 36.52 20.24 36.37
C GLY A 573 35.76 21.27 37.17
N VAL A 574 34.75 21.89 36.56
CA VAL A 574 33.95 22.94 37.22
C VAL A 574 32.52 22.51 37.53
N LEU A 575 31.97 21.57 36.76
CA LEU A 575 30.63 21.04 36.96
C LEU A 575 30.49 19.68 36.28
N VAL A 576 29.58 18.85 36.79
CA VAL A 576 29.22 17.56 36.18
C VAL A 576 27.79 17.64 35.71
N ILE A 577 27.53 17.29 34.46
CA ILE A 577 26.17 17.15 33.92
C ILE A 577 25.87 15.70 33.60
N GLU A 578 24.62 15.29 33.77
CA GLU A 578 24.10 14.07 33.18
C GLU A 578 23.38 14.44 31.88
N ALA A 579 23.83 13.85 30.78
CA ALA A 579 23.16 13.97 29.50
C ALA A 579 23.22 12.61 28.79
N MET A 580 22.10 12.19 28.19
CA MET A 580 21.96 10.86 27.60
C MET A 580 22.37 9.71 28.56
N LYS A 581 22.06 9.87 29.87
CA LYS A 581 22.41 8.94 30.96
C LYS A 581 23.92 8.73 31.20
N MET A 582 24.75 9.62 30.67
CA MET A 582 26.19 9.63 30.91
C MET A 582 26.54 10.91 31.66
N GLU A 583 27.39 10.78 32.68
CA GLU A 583 27.98 11.93 33.34
C GLU A 583 29.11 12.49 32.47
N ASN A 584 29.14 13.82 32.33
CA ASN A 584 30.19 14.54 31.64
C ASN A 584 30.68 15.68 32.54
N GLU A 585 31.96 15.63 32.87
CA GLU A 585 32.65 16.70 33.60
C GLU A 585 32.95 17.83 32.61
N ILE A 586 32.33 18.98 32.85
CA ILE A 586 32.60 20.19 32.08
C ILE A 586 33.77 20.92 32.74
N GLN A 587 34.76 21.21 31.92
CA GLN A 587 36.03 21.79 32.32
C GLN A 587 36.05 23.31 32.10
N ALA A 588 36.86 24.01 32.87
CA ALA A 588 37.12 25.43 32.70
C ALA A 588 37.82 25.69 31.34
N PRO A 589 37.28 26.57 30.47
CA PRO A 589 37.89 26.89 29.18
C PRO A 589 39.12 27.81 29.29
N VAL A 590 39.26 28.53 30.41
CA VAL A 590 40.34 29.49 30.67
C VAL A 590 40.78 29.41 32.13
N SER A 591 42.04 29.72 32.41
CA SER A 591 42.53 29.94 33.77
C SER A 591 42.04 31.29 34.30
N GLY A 592 41.63 31.35 35.56
CA GLY A 592 41.12 32.58 36.15
C GLY A 592 40.38 32.36 37.45
N THR A 593 39.58 33.36 37.84
CA THR A 593 38.76 33.29 39.06
C THR A 593 37.28 33.12 38.71
N VAL A 594 36.60 32.16 39.35
CA VAL A 594 35.15 31.96 39.19
C VAL A 594 34.39 33.16 39.78
N VAL A 595 33.65 33.90 38.97
CA VAL A 595 32.95 35.14 39.38
C VAL A 595 31.46 34.89 39.63
N ALA A 596 30.85 33.96 38.90
CA ALA A 596 29.43 33.61 39.09
C ALA A 596 29.16 32.14 38.74
N ILE A 597 28.21 31.54 39.44
CA ILE A 597 27.67 30.21 39.15
C ILE A 597 26.15 30.40 39.03
N HIS A 598 25.60 30.13 37.84
CA HIS A 598 24.19 30.39 37.47
C HIS A 598 23.31 29.14 37.53
N VAL A 599 23.85 28.05 38.06
CA VAL A 599 23.20 26.75 38.09
C VAL A 599 23.34 26.08 39.45
N ALA A 600 22.36 25.26 39.79
CA ALA A 600 22.38 24.41 40.97
C ALA A 600 22.25 22.92 40.61
N LYS A 601 22.71 22.06 41.51
CA LYS A 601 22.51 20.61 41.40
C LYS A 601 21.02 20.28 41.19
N GLY A 602 20.74 19.42 40.22
CA GLY A 602 19.39 19.02 39.81
C GLY A 602 18.74 19.94 38.78
N GLU A 603 19.35 21.06 38.40
CA GLU A 603 18.77 21.95 37.39
C GLU A 603 18.99 21.45 35.96
N ALA A 604 17.96 21.58 35.14
CA ALA A 604 18.06 21.37 33.70
C ALA A 604 18.79 22.55 33.02
N VAL A 605 19.66 22.21 32.08
CA VAL A 605 20.47 23.15 31.30
C VAL A 605 20.41 22.80 29.82
N THR A 606 20.58 23.81 28.98
CA THR A 606 20.63 23.66 27.51
C THR A 606 21.90 24.32 26.97
N PRO A 607 22.33 23.95 25.75
CA PRO A 607 23.38 24.69 25.05
C PRO A 607 23.04 26.18 24.98
N ASP A 608 24.05 27.03 24.87
CA ASP A 608 23.95 28.50 24.84
C ASP A 608 23.48 29.17 26.15
N GLN A 609 23.45 28.45 27.26
CA GLN A 609 23.29 29.02 28.60
C GLN A 609 24.64 29.08 29.32
N VAL A 610 24.99 30.25 29.86
CA VAL A 610 26.16 30.39 30.75
C VAL A 610 25.84 29.73 32.08
N LEU A 611 26.63 28.71 32.42
CA LEU A 611 26.49 27.95 33.66
C LEU A 611 27.42 28.50 34.74
N ILE A 612 28.65 28.84 34.36
CA ILE A 612 29.67 29.45 35.23
C ILE A 612 30.38 30.58 34.46
N GLU A 613 30.70 31.68 35.13
CA GLU A 613 31.54 32.75 34.61
C GLU A 613 32.90 32.73 35.29
N ILE A 614 33.97 32.69 34.49
CA ILE A 614 35.36 32.77 34.92
C ILE A 614 35.94 34.07 34.38
N GLN A 615 36.50 34.91 35.24
CA GLN A 615 37.28 36.06 34.84
C GLN A 615 38.72 35.62 34.59
N PRO A 616 39.24 35.72 33.34
CA PRO A 616 40.60 35.34 33.04
C PRO A 616 41.61 36.14 33.85
N GLU A 617 42.71 35.50 34.24
CA GLU A 617 43.89 36.16 34.83
C GLU A 617 44.95 36.52 33.79
#